data_AF-A0A817G5N7-F1
#
_entry.id   AF-A0A817G5N7-F1
#
_cell.length_a   1.000
_cell.length_b   1.000
_cell.length_c   1.000
_cell.angle_alpha   90.00
_cell.angle_beta   90.00
_cell.angle_gamma   90.00
#
_symmetry.space_group_name_H-M   'P 1'
#
loop_
_entity.id
_entity.type
_entity.pdbx_description
1 polymer ?
#
loop_
_entity_poly.entity_id
_entity_poly.type
_entity_poly.pdbx_seq_one_letter_code
_entity_poly.pdbx_strand_id
1 'polypeptide(L)'
;MLTYRDGTAAQDNPSLKLYPDSFLIQLYTDGIRVTNTIGPKKDDHKLKLYYFVLEDLPDAVRSMLQSMGLVGIYSTNIYHHKAIV
;
A
#
# COMPACT_ATOMS: atom_id res chain seq x y z
N MET A 1 16.62 3.70 4.53
CA MET A 1 15.43 2.84 4.60
C MET A 1 14.66 3.30 5.81
N LEU A 2 13.48 3.89 5.64
CA LEU A 2 12.63 4.31 6.77
C LEU A 2 12.07 3.04 7.40
N THR A 3 12.56 2.67 8.58
CA THR A 3 12.03 1.56 9.37
C THR A 3 10.72 1.99 10.01
N TYR A 4 9.64 1.93 9.24
CA TYR A 4 8.28 2.09 9.77
C TYR A 4 7.84 0.75 10.38
N ARG A 5 7.34 0.78 11.62
CA ARG A 5 6.78 -0.39 12.29
C ARG A 5 5.25 -0.27 12.26
N ASP A 6 4.59 -1.28 11.73
CA ASP A 6 3.13 -1.32 11.70
C ASP A 6 2.56 -1.22 13.12
N GLY A 7 1.53 -0.38 13.29
CA GLY A 7 0.85 -0.07 14.54
C GLY A 7 1.30 1.20 15.25
N THR A 8 2.46 1.75 14.89
CA THR A 8 2.97 2.95 15.57
C THR A 8 2.12 4.18 15.24
N ALA A 9 1.60 4.30 14.01
CA ALA A 9 0.73 5.41 13.65
C ALA A 9 -0.63 5.35 14.36
N ALA A 10 -1.11 4.16 14.73
CA ALA A 10 -2.36 4.03 15.49
C ALA A 10 -2.20 4.52 16.94
N GLN A 11 -1.09 4.18 17.61
CA GLN A 11 -0.87 4.50 19.03
C GLN A 11 -0.89 6.02 19.31
N ASP A 12 -0.32 6.80 18.39
CA ASP A 12 -0.19 8.24 18.54
C ASP A 12 -1.32 9.03 17.85
N ASN A 13 -2.28 8.36 17.17
CA ASN A 13 -3.32 9.04 16.41
C ASN A 13 -4.36 9.72 17.33
N PRO A 14 -4.50 11.06 17.31
CA PRO A 14 -5.48 11.76 18.15
C PRO A 14 -6.93 11.36 17.83
N SER A 15 -7.23 11.05 16.57
CA SER A 15 -8.57 10.67 16.14
C SER A 15 -9.01 9.33 16.70
N LEU A 16 -8.10 8.36 16.81
CA LEU A 16 -8.41 7.07 17.43
C LEU A 16 -8.66 7.19 18.94
N LYS A 17 -8.05 8.19 19.61
CA LYS A 17 -8.34 8.50 21.02
C LYS A 17 -9.72 9.12 21.22
N LEU A 18 -10.19 9.90 20.24
CA LEU A 18 -11.52 10.50 20.23
C LEU A 18 -12.62 9.51 19.84
N TYR A 19 -12.29 8.54 18.98
CA TYR A 19 -13.24 7.58 18.42
C TYR A 19 -12.68 6.15 18.54
N PRO A 20 -12.84 5.51 19.71
CA PRO A 20 -12.20 4.21 20.00
C PRO A 20 -12.73 3.05 19.13
N ASP A 21 -13.93 3.20 18.55
CA ASP A 21 -14.52 2.19 17.66
C ASP A 21 -14.17 2.41 16.17
N SER A 22 -13.21 3.29 15.87
CA SER A 22 -12.78 3.58 14.50
C SER A 22 -11.58 2.75 14.08
N PHE A 23 -11.54 2.36 12.80
CA PHE A 23 -10.40 1.67 12.20
C PHE A 23 -9.43 2.64 11.52
N LEU A 24 -8.12 2.37 11.63
CA LEU A 24 -7.08 3.07 10.90
C LEU A 24 -6.58 2.19 9.75
N ILE A 25 -6.91 2.61 8.53
CA ILE A 25 -6.43 1.99 7.30
C ILE A 25 -5.24 2.78 6.79
N GLN A 26 -4.10 2.12 6.66
CA GLN A 26 -2.92 2.69 6.02
C GLN A 26 -2.80 2.19 4.59
N LEU A 27 -2.69 3.12 3.64
CA LEU A 27 -2.51 2.82 2.22
C LEU A 27 -1.05 2.97 1.82
N TYR A 28 -0.55 1.98 1.09
CA TYR A 28 0.80 1.95 0.56
C TYR A 28 0.77 1.84 -0.96
N THR A 29 1.80 2.35 -1.62
CA THR A 29 2.00 2.12 -3.05
C THR A 29 3.42 1.68 -3.32
N ASP A 30 3.56 0.70 -4.22
CA ASP A 30 4.85 0.24 -4.73
C ASP A 30 4.82 0.22 -6.27
N GLY A 31 5.99 0.34 -6.88
CA GLY A 31 6.18 0.27 -8.32
C GLY A 31 7.03 -0.93 -8.68
N ILE A 32 6.46 -1.89 -9.41
CA ILE A 32 7.22 -3.00 -9.97
C ILE A 32 7.41 -2.82 -11.47
N ARG A 33 8.51 -3.39 -11.96
CA ARG A 33 8.77 -3.53 -13.38
C ARG A 33 8.62 -4.99 -13.73
N VAL A 34 7.76 -5.27 -14.71
CA VAL A 34 7.55 -6.61 -15.23
C VAL A 34 8.15 -6.67 -16.62
N THR A 35 9.08 -7.60 -16.81
CA THR A 35 9.72 -7.87 -18.10
C THR A 35 9.26 -9.25 -18.57
N ASN A 36 8.78 -9.34 -19.81
CA ASN A 36 8.46 -10.63 -20.42
C ASN A 36 9.76 -11.28 -20.91
N THR A 37 10.20 -12.36 -20.25
CA THR A 37 11.45 -13.06 -20.58
C THR A 37 11.31 -14.05 -21.74
N ILE A 38 10.09 -14.37 -22.18
CA ILE A 38 9.81 -15.47 -23.12
C ILE A 38 9.39 -14.95 -24.51
N GLY A 39 8.88 -13.72 -24.62
CA GLY A 39 8.38 -13.15 -25.88
C GLY A 39 9.41 -12.36 -26.70
N PRO A 40 9.17 -12.14 -28.00
CA PRO A 40 10.04 -11.33 -28.88
C PRO A 40 10.03 -9.83 -28.52
N LYS A 41 9.08 -9.38 -27.69
CA LYS A 41 8.93 -8.00 -27.26
C LYS A 41 9.53 -7.82 -25.86
N LYS A 42 10.73 -7.22 -25.80
CA LYS A 42 11.44 -6.89 -24.55
C LYS A 42 10.99 -5.55 -23.95
N ASP A 43 9.69 -5.31 -23.92
CA ASP A 43 9.17 -4.09 -23.30
C ASP A 43 9.07 -4.28 -21.79
N ASP A 44 9.53 -3.28 -21.05
CA ASP A 44 9.38 -3.19 -19.60
C ASP A 44 8.03 -2.55 -19.27
N HIS A 45 7.14 -3.31 -18.64
CA HIS A 45 5.87 -2.78 -18.15
C HIS A 45 6.04 -2.28 -16.72
N LYS A 46 5.81 -0.98 -16.52
CA LYS A 46 5.79 -0.38 -15.18
C LYS A 46 4.37 -0.50 -14.60
N LEU A 47 4.24 -1.27 -13.54
CA LEU A 47 3.00 -1.43 -12.79
C LEU A 47 3.14 -0.71 -11.47
N LYS A 48 2.05 -0.06 -11.04
CA LYS A 48 1.93 0.41 -9.67
C LYS A 48 0.90 -0.43 -8.94
N LEU A 49 1.22 -0.78 -7.71
CA LEU A 49 0.38 -1.55 -6.81
C LEU A 49 -0.06 -0.63 -5.69
N TYR A 50 -1.30 -0.81 -5.26
CA TYR A 50 -1.83 -0.22 -4.04
C TYR A 50 -2.12 -1.33 -3.05
N TYR A 51 -1.68 -1.14 -1.82
CA TYR A 51 -1.91 -2.05 -0.72
C TYR A 51 -2.56 -1.31 0.44
N PHE A 52 -3.21 -2.07 1.32
CA PHE A 52 -3.71 -1.57 2.58
C PHE A 52 -3.27 -2.46 3.74
N VAL A 53 -3.14 -1.85 4.91
CA VAL A 53 -2.92 -2.52 6.20
C VAL A 53 -3.88 -1.90 7.21
N LEU A 54 -4.31 -2.72 8.18
CA LEU A 54 -5.07 -2.27 9.34
C LEU A 54 -4.12 -2.04 10.51
N GLU A 55 -4.07 -0.80 11.01
CA GLU A 55 -3.06 -0.36 11.97
C GLU A 55 -3.51 -0.52 13.44
N ASP A 56 -4.80 -0.62 13.69
CA ASP A 56 -5.43 -0.56 15.03
C ASP A 56 -5.94 -1.93 15.53
N LEU A 57 -5.52 -3.02 14.89
CA LEU A 57 -5.93 -4.36 15.31
C LEU A 57 -5.24 -4.82 16.61
N PRO A 58 -5.95 -5.57 17.47
CA PRO A 58 -5.33 -6.21 18.63
C PRO A 58 -4.15 -7.10 18.23
N ASP A 59 -3.08 -7.14 19.02
CA ASP A 59 -1.85 -7.89 18.71
C ASP A 59 -2.11 -9.36 18.38
N ALA A 60 -3.07 -9.99 19.08
CA ALA A 60 -3.51 -11.35 18.81
C ALA A 60 -4.03 -11.54 17.37
N VAL A 61 -4.80 -10.58 16.85
CA VAL A 61 -5.36 -10.61 15.48
C VAL A 61 -4.31 -10.17 14.46
N ARG A 62 -3.49 -9.16 14.80
CA ARG A 62 -2.40 -8.69 13.93
C ARG A 62 -1.42 -9.81 13.60
N SER A 63 -1.05 -10.64 14.58
CA SER A 63 -0.15 -11.77 14.33
C SER A 63 -0.71 -12.84 13.37
N MET A 64 -2.04 -12.90 13.22
CA MET A 64 -2.71 -13.79 12.27
C MET A 64 -2.74 -13.22 10.85
N LEU A 65 -2.69 -11.89 10.71
CA LEU A 65 -2.65 -11.20 9.42
C LEU A 65 -1.20 -11.13 8.93
N GLN A 66 -0.80 -12.17 8.21
CA GLN A 66 0.58 -12.31 7.71
C GLN A 66 0.92 -11.43 6.50
N SER A 67 -0.02 -10.62 5.98
CA SER A 67 0.20 -9.88 4.74
C SER A 67 -0.60 -8.58 4.63
N MET A 68 -0.06 -7.67 3.83
CA MET A 68 -0.77 -6.49 3.34
C MET A 68 -1.85 -6.92 2.33
N GLY A 69 -3.02 -6.31 2.39
CA GLY A 69 -4.07 -6.55 1.41
C GLY A 69 -3.79 -5.80 0.11
N LEU A 70 -3.86 -6.46 -1.04
CA LEU A 70 -3.75 -5.80 -2.35
C LEU A 70 -5.09 -5.17 -2.73
N VAL A 71 -5.09 -3.85 -2.98
CA VAL A 71 -6.27 -3.10 -3.42
C VAL A 71 -6.41 -3.14 -4.93
N GLY A 72 -5.29 -2.98 -5.65
CA GLY A 72 -5.33 -2.93 -7.10
C GLY A 72 -3.96 -2.75 -7.74
N ILE A 73 -3.91 -3.11 -9.03
CA ILE A 73 -2.73 -2.97 -9.88
C ILE A 73 -3.13 -2.15 -11.10
N TYR A 74 -2.32 -1.16 -11.48
CA TYR A 74 -2.57 -0.36 -12.67
C TYR A 74 -1.30 -0.13 -13.47
N SER A 75 -1.46 -0.02 -14.79
CA SER A 75 -0.38 0.36 -15.68
C SER A 75 -0.09 1.85 -15.53
N THR A 76 1.18 2.19 -15.31
CA THR A 76 1.60 3.60 -15.21
C THR A 76 1.58 4.34 -16.54
N ASN A 77 1.41 3.64 -17.67
CA ASN A 77 1.29 4.26 -18.99
C ASN A 77 -0.02 5.07 -19.16
N ILE A 78 -0.92 5.03 -18.17
CA ILE A 78 -2.24 5.70 -18.21
C ILE A 78 -2.20 7.10 -17.57
N TYR A 79 -1.15 7.45 -16.80
CA TYR A 79 -1.03 8.78 -16.19
C TYR A 79 -0.17 9.73 -17.04
N HIS A 80 -0.74 10.23 -18.14
CA HIS A 80 -0.34 11.52 -18.72
C HIS A 80 -1.03 12.64 -17.94
N HIS A 81 -0.63 12.87 -16.68
CA HIS A 81 -1.06 14.09 -16.00
C HIS A 81 -0.33 15.25 -16.67
N LYS A 82 -1.01 15.97 -17.58
CA LYS A 82 -0.66 17.37 -17.83
C LYS A 82 -0.72 18.04 -16.46
N ALA A 83 0.42 18.48 -15.95
CA ALA A 83 0.45 19.42 -14.85
C ALA A 83 -0.36 20.64 -15.29
N ILE A 84 -1.48 20.88 -14.64
CA ILE A 84 -2.16 22.17 -14.77
C ILE A 84 -1.30 23.11 -13.93
N VAL A 85 -0.44 23.85 -14.61
CA VAL A 85 0.27 25.03 -14.08
C VAL A 85 -0.71 26.19 -14.08
#